data_AF-A0A2N6A9T6-F1
#
_entry.id   AF-A0A2N6A9T6-F1
#
_cell.length_a   1.000
_cell.length_b   1.000
_cell.length_c   1.000
_cell.angle_alpha   90.00
_cell.angle_beta   90.00
_cell.angle_gamma   90.00
#
_symmetry.space_group_name_H-M   'P 1'
#
loop_
_entity.id
_entity.type
_entity.pdbx_description
1 polymer ?
#
loop_
_entity_poly.entity_id
_entity_poly.type
_entity_poly.pdbx_seq_one_letter_code
_entity_poly.pdbx_strand_id
1 'polypeptide(L)'
;MTYPLCFSDIGKTLKLINFINIINYMKIENKEKPTKEIMDKYCNKIEQYLSAHGVKIKIELYDIPSEMVVSVGGSMIKKKLIWIKQVQINSQATGDMSVKLHRRSLTDDITEHDIWRDAWYIQEQIYKKLGIVPDINNKEEGYWHLWEQKYKV
;
A
#
# COMPACT_ATOMS: atom_id res chain seq x y z
N MET A 1 -55.29 38.34 0.73
CA MET A 1 -54.83 37.18 -0.06
C MET A 1 -53.42 36.84 0.39
N THR A 2 -53.26 35.83 1.23
CA THR A 2 -51.97 35.36 1.73
C THR A 2 -51.75 33.96 1.17
N TYR A 3 -50.76 33.83 0.27
CA TYR A 3 -50.33 32.53 -0.23
C TYR A 3 -49.63 31.77 0.91
N PRO A 4 -50.05 30.54 1.26
CA PRO A 4 -49.26 29.71 2.14
C PRO A 4 -48.03 29.24 1.35
N LEU A 5 -46.86 29.77 1.71
CA LEU A 5 -45.58 29.23 1.25
C LEU A 5 -45.46 27.79 1.80
N CYS A 6 -45.43 26.81 0.90
CA CYS A 6 -45.15 25.42 1.20
C CYS A 6 -43.77 25.28 1.86
N PHE A 7 -43.73 25.24 3.19
CA PHE A 7 -42.53 24.94 3.99
C PHE A 7 -42.10 23.46 3.91
N SER A 8 -42.78 22.63 3.12
CA SER A 8 -42.52 21.19 2.99
C SER A 8 -41.30 20.85 2.12
N ASP A 9 -40.89 21.75 1.22
CA ASP A 9 -39.82 21.46 0.24
C ASP A 9 -38.42 21.90 0.68
N ILE A 10 -38.32 22.90 1.56
CA ILE A 10 -37.04 23.42 2.09
C ILE A 10 -36.39 22.40 3.04
N GLY A 11 -37.19 21.72 3.88
CA GLY A 11 -36.70 20.68 4.80
C GLY A 11 -36.21 19.43 4.08
N LYS A 12 -36.75 19.13 2.89
CA LYS A 12 -36.29 18.02 2.03
C LYS A 12 -35.01 18.37 1.31
N THR A 13 -34.86 19.59 0.80
CA THR A 13 -33.63 20.06 0.15
C THR A 13 -32.45 20.17 1.11
N LEU A 14 -32.64 20.66 2.34
CA LEU A 14 -31.59 20.67 3.37
C LEU A 14 -31.13 19.26 3.79
N LYS A 15 -32.07 18.30 3.91
CA LYS A 15 -31.73 16.90 4.15
C LYS A 15 -30.99 16.27 2.97
N LEU A 16 -31.39 16.57 1.74
CA LEU A 16 -30.70 16.10 0.53
C LEU A 16 -29.29 16.66 0.41
N ILE A 17 -29.10 17.97 0.66
CA ILE A 17 -27.78 18.63 0.61
C ILE A 17 -26.85 18.06 1.68
N ASN A 18 -27.34 17.85 2.91
CA ASN A 18 -26.55 17.19 3.95
C ASN A 18 -26.23 15.73 3.62
N PHE A 19 -27.17 14.99 3.03
CA PHE A 19 -26.95 13.59 2.63
C PHE A 19 -25.97 13.47 1.46
N ILE A 20 -26.07 14.34 0.44
CA ILE A 20 -25.14 14.44 -0.68
C ILE A 20 -23.75 14.85 -0.19
N ASN A 21 -23.66 15.81 0.74
CA ASN A 21 -22.41 16.17 1.37
C ASN A 21 -21.80 14.99 2.15
N ILE A 22 -22.57 14.27 2.95
CA ILE A 22 -22.11 13.07 3.67
C ILE A 22 -21.65 11.95 2.72
N ILE A 23 -22.35 11.72 1.60
CA ILE A 23 -21.92 10.78 0.57
C ILE A 23 -20.63 11.25 -0.12
N ASN A 24 -20.52 12.54 -0.44
CA ASN A 24 -19.31 13.14 -0.98
C ASN A 24 -18.12 13.03 -0.01
N TYR A 25 -18.40 13.04 1.30
CA TYR A 25 -17.40 12.78 2.34
C TYR A 25 -17.09 11.30 2.52
N MET A 26 -17.84 10.32 2.00
CA MET A 26 -17.51 8.90 2.12
C MET A 26 -16.82 8.37 0.86
N LYS A 27 -15.55 8.74 0.67
CA LYS A 27 -14.74 8.20 -0.43
C LYS A 27 -14.15 6.84 -0.04
N ILE A 28 -14.40 5.80 -0.85
CA ILE A 28 -13.71 4.50 -0.73
C ILE A 28 -12.50 4.50 -1.67
N GLU A 29 -11.31 4.31 -1.12
CA GLU A 29 -10.04 4.21 -1.86
C GLU A 29 -9.60 2.74 -1.99
N ASN A 30 -8.98 2.38 -3.13
CA ASN A 30 -8.51 1.03 -3.47
C ASN A 30 -9.62 -0.03 -3.50
N LYS A 31 -10.73 0.30 -4.16
CA LYS A 31 -11.92 -0.58 -4.21
C LYS A 31 -11.62 -1.93 -4.86
N GLU A 32 -10.74 -1.94 -5.85
CA GLU A 32 -10.46 -3.11 -6.67
C GLU A 32 -9.30 -3.91 -6.09
N LYS A 33 -9.43 -5.24 -6.18
CA LYS A 33 -8.37 -6.17 -5.84
C LYS A 33 -7.22 -5.98 -6.83
N PRO A 34 -5.95 -5.93 -6.36
CA PRO A 34 -4.80 -5.89 -7.25
C PRO A 34 -4.88 -6.95 -8.34
N THR A 35 -4.69 -6.53 -9.59
CA THR A 35 -4.66 -7.45 -10.73
C THR A 35 -3.38 -8.30 -10.69
N LYS A 36 -3.44 -9.46 -11.33
CA LYS A 36 -2.26 -10.32 -11.46
C LYS A 36 -1.10 -9.59 -12.14
N GLU A 37 -1.37 -8.80 -13.17
CA GLU A 37 -0.36 -8.03 -13.90
C GLU A 37 0.38 -7.04 -13.01
N ILE A 38 -0.33 -6.24 -12.19
CA ILE A 38 0.29 -5.30 -11.26
C ILE A 38 1.11 -6.05 -10.21
N MET A 39 0.60 -7.17 -9.70
CA MET A 39 1.33 -8.01 -8.74
C MET A 39 2.61 -8.58 -9.33
N ASP A 40 2.55 -9.13 -10.55
CA ASP A 40 3.71 -9.71 -11.23
C ASP A 40 4.75 -8.62 -11.53
N LYS A 41 4.32 -7.44 -12.03
CA LYS A 41 5.19 -6.27 -12.22
C LYS A 41 5.88 -5.86 -10.92
N TYR A 42 5.11 -5.77 -9.83
CA TYR A 42 5.62 -5.42 -8.51
C TYR A 42 6.64 -6.45 -8.02
N CYS A 43 6.30 -7.74 -8.02
CA CYS A 43 7.17 -8.82 -7.57
C CYS A 43 8.48 -8.84 -8.36
N ASN A 44 8.39 -8.80 -9.70
CA ASN A 44 9.56 -8.81 -10.58
C ASN A 44 10.50 -7.63 -10.27
N LYS A 45 9.95 -6.44 -10.04
CA LYS A 45 10.76 -5.26 -9.75
C LYS A 45 11.42 -5.34 -8.37
N ILE A 46 10.72 -5.84 -7.34
CA ILE A 46 11.32 -6.10 -6.03
C ILE A 46 12.44 -7.15 -6.14
N GLU A 47 12.22 -8.24 -6.89
CA GLU A 47 13.25 -9.28 -7.11
C GLU A 47 14.47 -8.73 -7.84
N GLN A 48 14.30 -7.81 -8.79
CA GLN A 48 15.40 -7.12 -9.45
C GLN A 48 16.19 -6.23 -8.47
N TYR A 49 15.48 -5.46 -7.65
CA TYR A 49 16.07 -4.60 -6.62
C TYR A 49 16.85 -5.38 -5.57
N LEU A 50 16.39 -6.59 -5.23
CA LEU A 50 16.97 -7.45 -4.20
C LEU A 50 17.70 -8.67 -4.80
N SER A 51 18.17 -8.55 -6.05
CA SER A 51 18.83 -9.65 -6.78
C SER A 51 20.09 -10.15 -6.07
N ALA A 52 20.83 -9.26 -5.41
CA ALA A 52 21.99 -9.60 -4.59
C ALA A 52 21.66 -10.54 -3.41
N HIS A 53 20.39 -10.58 -2.97
CA HIS A 53 19.91 -11.46 -1.90
C HIS A 53 19.28 -12.75 -2.43
N GLY A 54 19.22 -12.93 -3.75
CA GLY A 54 18.66 -14.12 -4.40
C GLY A 54 17.22 -14.41 -3.98
N VAL A 55 16.40 -13.37 -3.79
CA VAL A 55 15.05 -13.52 -3.23
C VAL A 55 14.03 -13.92 -4.30
N LYS A 56 13.03 -14.69 -3.89
CA LYS A 56 11.78 -14.92 -4.59
C LYS A 56 10.62 -14.40 -3.78
N ILE A 57 9.76 -13.62 -4.43
CA ILE A 57 8.72 -12.82 -3.79
C ILE A 57 7.35 -13.30 -4.22
N LYS A 58 6.46 -13.47 -3.25
CA LYS A 58 5.04 -13.74 -3.51
C LYS A 58 4.18 -12.85 -2.62
N ILE A 59 3.27 -12.11 -3.23
CA ILE A 59 2.30 -11.31 -2.48
C ILE A 59 1.15 -12.21 -2.02
N GLU A 60 0.84 -12.13 -0.74
CA GLU A 60 -0.36 -12.74 -0.17
C GLU A 60 -1.42 -11.66 0.00
N LEU A 61 -2.54 -11.83 -0.70
CA LEU A 61 -3.69 -10.95 -0.58
C LEU A 61 -4.71 -11.53 0.42
N TYR A 62 -5.53 -10.67 0.99
CA TYR A 62 -6.78 -11.12 1.62
C TYR A 62 -7.77 -11.59 0.55
N ASP A 63 -8.57 -12.61 0.88
CA ASP A 63 -9.70 -13.03 0.06
C ASP A 63 -10.81 -11.96 0.06
N ILE A 64 -11.02 -11.33 1.22
CA ILE A 64 -11.92 -10.21 1.45
C ILE A 64 -11.08 -9.04 2.00
N PRO A 65 -11.15 -7.83 1.42
CA PRO A 65 -10.29 -6.73 1.85
C PRO A 65 -10.59 -6.35 3.29
N SER A 66 -9.55 -6.06 4.06
CA SER A 66 -9.70 -5.48 5.39
C SER A 66 -10.04 -4.00 5.28
N GLU A 67 -10.94 -3.51 6.12
CA GLU A 67 -11.43 -2.14 6.07
C GLU A 67 -10.72 -1.26 7.10
N MET A 68 -10.27 -0.09 6.67
CA MET A 68 -9.74 0.95 7.55
C MET A 68 -10.55 2.23 7.38
N VAL A 69 -11.09 2.72 8.48
CA VAL A 69 -11.82 3.98 8.52
C VAL A 69 -10.86 5.10 8.94
N VAL A 70 -10.79 6.15 8.13
CA VAL A 70 -10.03 7.37 8.43
C VAL A 70 -11.02 8.47 8.77
N SER A 71 -10.93 8.95 10.00
CA SER A 71 -11.68 10.10 10.51
C SER A 71 -10.75 11.29 10.73
N VAL A 72 -11.15 12.48 10.30
CA VAL A 72 -10.48 13.75 10.66
C VAL A 72 -11.52 14.63 11.33
N GLY A 73 -11.21 15.13 12.53
CA GLY A 73 -12.12 16.03 13.26
C GLY A 73 -13.46 15.40 13.70
N GLY A 74 -13.49 14.07 13.94
CA GLY A 74 -14.69 13.37 14.43
C GLY A 74 -15.68 12.91 13.34
N SER A 75 -15.50 13.34 12.10
CA SER A 75 -16.28 12.85 10.96
C SER A 75 -15.56 11.72 10.23
N MET A 76 -16.30 10.69 9.82
CA MET A 76 -15.78 9.65 8.92
C MET A 76 -15.63 10.23 7.52
N ILE A 77 -14.41 10.24 6.97
CA ILE A 77 -14.11 10.92 5.70
C ILE A 77 -13.58 9.95 4.64
N LYS A 78 -12.93 8.85 5.01
CA LYS A 78 -12.46 7.88 4.00
C LYS A 78 -12.49 6.46 4.52
N LYS A 79 -12.86 5.54 3.64
CA LYS A 79 -12.73 4.11 3.86
C LYS A 79 -11.63 3.61 2.93
N LYS A 80 -10.58 3.01 3.48
CA LYS A 80 -9.51 2.38 2.72
C LYS A 80 -9.68 0.87 2.80
N LEU A 81 -9.70 0.23 1.63
CA LEU A 81 -9.61 -1.22 1.56
C LEU A 81 -8.14 -1.65 1.52
N ILE A 82 -7.84 -2.67 2.31
CA ILE A 82 -6.50 -3.25 2.47
C ILE A 82 -6.55 -4.63 1.83
N TRP A 83 -5.81 -4.79 0.75
CA TRP A 83 -5.74 -6.04 -0.01
C TRP A 83 -4.51 -6.86 0.32
N ILE A 84 -3.37 -6.21 0.60
CA ILE A 84 -2.13 -6.92 0.92
C ILE A 84 -2.17 -7.37 2.38
N LYS A 85 -2.04 -8.67 2.59
CA LYS A 85 -1.89 -9.27 3.92
C LYS A 85 -0.42 -9.25 4.34
N GLN A 86 0.45 -9.78 3.49
CA GLN A 86 1.89 -9.84 3.69
C GLN A 86 2.60 -10.20 2.38
N VAL A 87 3.92 -10.13 2.40
CA VAL A 87 4.79 -10.62 1.34
C VAL A 87 5.55 -11.83 1.86
N GLN A 88 5.47 -12.93 1.14
CA GLN A 88 6.30 -14.11 1.35
C GLN A 88 7.61 -13.94 0.59
N ILE A 89 8.70 -14.23 1.27
CA ILE A 89 10.05 -14.13 0.76
C ILE A 89 10.68 -15.50 0.96
N ASN A 90 11.22 -16.06 -0.12
CA ASN A 90 12.08 -17.21 -0.09
C ASN A 90 13.47 -16.77 -0.56
N SER A 91 14.50 -17.02 0.24
CA SER A 91 15.88 -16.80 -0.14
C SER A 91 16.73 -17.90 0.47
N GLN A 92 17.81 -18.26 -0.21
CA GLN A 92 18.77 -19.22 0.33
C GLN A 92 19.37 -18.76 1.67
N ALA A 93 19.54 -17.45 1.88
CA ALA A 93 20.13 -16.90 3.09
C ALA A 93 19.18 -16.93 4.30
N THR A 94 17.90 -16.60 4.09
CA THR A 94 16.92 -16.46 5.18
C THR A 94 15.93 -17.61 5.30
N GLY A 95 15.90 -18.53 4.34
CA GLY A 95 14.81 -19.49 4.17
C GLY A 95 13.49 -18.77 3.86
N ASP A 96 12.38 -19.37 4.29
CA ASP A 96 11.07 -18.74 4.18
C ASP A 96 10.87 -17.68 5.27
N MET A 97 10.36 -16.51 4.89
CA MET A 97 9.90 -15.48 5.81
C MET A 97 8.72 -14.70 5.27
N SER A 98 7.90 -14.18 6.18
CA SER A 98 6.78 -13.30 5.84
C SER A 98 7.03 -11.89 6.36
N VAL A 99 6.82 -10.89 5.51
CA VAL A 99 6.97 -9.47 5.84
C VAL A 99 5.64 -8.77 5.66
N LYS A 100 5.16 -8.10 6.72
CA LYS A 100 4.01 -7.20 6.63
C LYS A 100 4.49 -5.84 6.14
N LEU A 101 4.17 -5.50 4.90
CA LEU A 101 4.50 -4.20 4.32
C LEU A 101 3.65 -3.09 4.93
N HIS A 102 4.18 -1.87 4.93
CA HIS A 102 3.39 -0.66 5.19
C HIS A 102 2.35 -0.43 4.08
N ARG A 103 2.65 -0.87 2.85
CA ARG A 103 1.73 -0.81 1.73
C ARG A 103 0.51 -1.68 1.95
N ARG A 104 -0.66 -1.10 1.70
CA ARG A 104 -1.98 -1.72 1.96
C ARG A 104 -2.65 -2.28 0.71
N SER A 105 -2.31 -1.78 -0.48
CA SER A 105 -2.82 -2.24 -1.77
C SER A 105 -1.82 -1.91 -2.88
N LEU A 106 -1.98 -2.55 -4.03
CA LEU A 106 -1.32 -2.15 -5.29
C LEU A 106 -2.37 -1.57 -6.24
N THR A 107 -1.95 -0.58 -7.01
CA THR A 107 -2.74 0.18 -7.97
C THR A 107 -1.85 0.52 -9.16
N ASP A 108 -2.45 0.88 -10.30
CA ASP A 108 -1.71 1.15 -11.54
C ASP A 108 -0.79 2.38 -11.46
N ASP A 109 -1.08 3.31 -10.56
CA ASP A 109 -0.29 4.52 -10.30
C ASP A 109 0.94 4.27 -9.41
N ILE A 110 1.25 3.02 -9.06
CA ILE A 110 2.44 2.70 -8.27
C ILE A 110 3.71 3.12 -9.00
N THR A 111 4.51 3.94 -8.32
CA THR A 111 5.75 4.50 -8.88
C THR A 111 6.95 3.58 -8.67
N GLU A 112 8.04 3.77 -9.41
CA GLU A 112 9.29 3.05 -9.13
C GLU A 112 9.84 3.38 -7.73
N HIS A 113 9.70 4.63 -7.29
CA HIS A 113 10.11 5.06 -5.95
C HIS A 113 9.33 4.32 -4.86
N ASP A 114 8.03 4.12 -5.07
CA ASP A 114 7.16 3.35 -4.18
C ASP A 114 7.64 1.90 -4.03
N ILE A 115 7.97 1.26 -5.14
CA ILE A 115 8.47 -0.12 -5.16
C ILE A 115 9.85 -0.20 -4.50
N TRP A 116 10.74 0.75 -4.79
CA TRP A 116 12.06 0.81 -4.18
C TRP A 116 11.99 0.95 -2.66
N ARG A 117 11.09 1.79 -2.14
CA ARG A 117 10.90 1.94 -0.68
C ARG A 117 10.48 0.64 -0.03
N ASP A 118 9.60 -0.12 -0.69
CA ASP A 118 9.17 -1.43 -0.18
C ASP A 118 10.30 -2.46 -0.26
N ALA A 119 11.12 -2.44 -1.32
CA ALA A 119 12.32 -3.28 -1.43
C ALA A 119 13.32 -2.98 -0.31
N TRP A 120 13.57 -1.69 -0.03
CA TRP A 120 14.42 -1.28 1.09
C TRP A 120 13.89 -1.80 2.42
N TYR A 121 12.58 -1.64 2.67
CA TYR A 121 11.98 -2.15 3.90
C TYR A 121 12.08 -3.68 4.01
N ILE A 122 11.93 -4.41 2.89
CA ILE A 122 12.14 -5.86 2.86
C ILE A 122 13.59 -6.22 3.18
N GLN A 123 14.56 -5.50 2.60
CA GLN A 123 15.98 -5.69 2.89
C GLN A 123 16.28 -5.48 4.38
N GLU A 124 15.74 -4.43 5.01
CA GLU A 124 15.85 -4.21 6.46
C GLU A 124 15.35 -5.43 7.25
N GLN A 125 14.22 -6.02 6.85
CA GLN A 125 13.70 -7.22 7.53
C GLN A 125 14.60 -8.45 7.32
N ILE A 126 15.20 -8.61 6.14
CA ILE A 126 16.16 -9.68 5.85
C ILE A 126 17.37 -9.54 6.77
N TYR A 127 17.98 -8.36 6.83
CA TYR A 127 19.15 -8.09 7.67
C TYR A 127 18.85 -8.27 9.15
N LYS A 128 17.69 -7.77 9.60
CA LYS A 128 17.22 -7.98 10.97
C LYS A 128 17.05 -9.47 11.29
N LYS A 129 16.53 -10.28 10.35
CA LYS A 129 16.38 -11.73 10.54
C LYS A 129 17.73 -12.44 10.60
N LEU A 130 18.71 -11.99 9.82
CA LEU A 130 20.07 -12.55 9.80
C LEU A 130 20.92 -12.09 10.99
N GLY A 131 20.51 -11.04 11.71
CA GLY A 131 21.30 -10.43 12.79
C GLY A 131 22.55 -9.71 12.28
N ILE A 132 22.55 -9.28 11.03
CA ILE A 132 23.68 -8.59 10.39
C ILE A 132 23.43 -7.09 10.45
N VAL A 133 24.47 -6.34 10.82
CA VAL A 133 24.50 -4.87 10.71
C VAL A 133 25.27 -4.52 9.44
N PRO A 134 24.65 -3.83 8.46
CA PRO A 134 25.34 -3.45 7.23
C PRO A 134 26.57 -2.59 7.52
N ASP A 135 27.70 -2.91 6.90
CA ASP A 135 28.92 -2.09 7.01
C ASP A 135 29.00 -1.10 5.85
N ILE A 136 29.06 0.19 6.17
CA ILE A 136 29.18 1.27 5.18
C ILE A 136 30.47 1.19 4.36
N ASN A 137 31.51 0.54 4.89
CA ASN A 137 32.79 0.38 4.20
C ASN A 137 32.79 -0.84 3.28
N ASN A 138 31.86 -1.77 3.45
CA ASN A 138 31.75 -2.96 2.63
C ASN A 138 30.73 -2.78 1.51
N LYS A 139 31.11 -2.06 0.46
CA LYS A 139 30.23 -1.80 -0.70
C LYS A 139 29.88 -3.04 -1.52
N GLU A 140 30.65 -4.11 -1.38
CA GLU A 140 30.33 -5.40 -2.01
C GLU A 140 29.23 -6.16 -1.27
N GLU A 141 28.85 -5.71 -0.07
CA GLU A 141 27.72 -6.25 0.65
C GLU A 141 26.42 -5.96 -0.11
N GLY A 142 25.59 -6.99 -0.29
CA GLY A 142 24.34 -6.92 -1.05
C GLY A 142 23.37 -5.81 -0.58
N TYR A 143 23.55 -5.29 0.64
CA TYR A 143 22.83 -4.14 1.17
C TYR A 143 22.96 -2.87 0.29
N TRP A 144 24.16 -2.56 -0.19
CA TRP A 144 24.43 -1.32 -0.94
C TRP A 144 24.02 -1.42 -2.41
N HIS A 145 23.89 -2.65 -2.93
CA HIS A 145 23.48 -2.88 -4.31
C HIS A 145 22.11 -2.26 -4.63
N LEU A 146 21.16 -2.31 -3.68
CA LEU A 146 19.85 -1.67 -3.81
C LEU A 146 19.96 -0.15 -4.00
N TRP A 147 20.91 0.48 -3.33
CA TRP A 147 21.13 1.93 -3.39
C TRP A 147 21.79 2.34 -4.70
N GLU A 148 22.75 1.55 -5.19
CA GLU A 148 23.36 1.76 -6.51
C GLU A 148 22.32 1.72 -7.63
N GLN A 149 21.37 0.78 -7.59
CA GLN A 149 20.31 0.70 -8.59
C GLN A 149 19.37 1.90 -8.60
N LYS A 150 19.24 2.64 -7.49
CA LYS A 150 18.46 3.89 -7.42
C LYS A 150 19.17 5.08 -8.05
N TYR A 151 20.51 5.11 -7.96
CA TYR A 151 21.34 6.25 -8.39
C TYR A 151 22.09 6.02 -9.71
N LYS A 152 21.88 4.87 -10.37
CA LYS A 152 22.26 4.70 -11.79
C LYS A 152 21.39 5.61 -12.65
N VAL A 153 21.85 6.86 -12.81
CA VAL A 153 21.45 7.81 -13.85
C VAL A 153 22.44 7.69 -15.01
#